data_AF-A0A6G6SN35-F1
#
_entry.id   AF-A0A6G6SN35-F1
#
_cell.length_a   1.000
_cell.length_b   1.000
_cell.length_c   1.000
_cell.angle_alpha   90.00
_cell.angle_beta   90.00
_cell.angle_gamma   90.00
#
_symmetry.space_group_name_H-M   'P 1'
#
loop_
_entity.id
_entity.type
_entity.pdbx_description
1 polymer ?
#
loop_
_entity_poly.entity_id
_entity_poly.type
_entity_poly.pdbx_seq_one_letter_code
_entity_poly.pdbx_strand_id
1 'polypeptide(L)'
;MANKFNCPECGSVVNAWADIDATVIFKINNHGKLTKRVIKNANQTDGRCGVECTKCDWILYADSDYSEYPHFEELACQALAYEEEIETLSIKSKNSN
;
A
#
# COMPACT_ATOMS: atom_id res chain seq x y z
N MET A 1 8.00 -27.89 -10.47
CA MET A 1 8.77 -27.10 -9.48
C MET A 1 7.81 -26.10 -8.87
N ALA A 2 7.57 -26.16 -7.57
CA ALA A 2 6.79 -25.12 -6.90
C ALA A 2 7.59 -23.82 -7.00
N ASN A 3 6.97 -22.76 -7.51
CA ASN A 3 7.60 -21.46 -7.54
C ASN A 3 7.74 -20.97 -6.09
N LYS A 4 8.93 -20.55 -5.67
CA LYS A 4 9.17 -20.08 -4.29
C LYS A 4 8.30 -18.87 -3.92
N PHE A 5 7.79 -18.15 -4.92
CA PHE A 5 6.89 -17.02 -4.75
C PHE A 5 5.41 -17.40 -4.66
N ASN A 6 5.08 -18.70 -4.58
CA ASN A 6 3.71 -19.14 -4.38
C ASN A 6 3.42 -19.31 -2.89
N CYS A 7 2.13 -19.24 -2.55
CA CYS A 7 1.63 -19.47 -1.20
C CYS A 7 2.10 -20.84 -0.67
N PRO A 8 2.68 -20.90 0.53
CA PRO A 8 3.17 -22.15 1.11
C PRO A 8 2.05 -23.13 1.44
N GLU A 9 0.84 -22.64 1.74
CA GLU A 9 -0.31 -23.47 2.12
C GLU A 9 -0.98 -24.16 0.92
N CYS A 10 -1.22 -23.40 -0.17
CA CYS A 10 -2.05 -23.89 -1.29
C CYS A 10 -1.36 -23.85 -2.66
N GLY A 11 -0.12 -23.36 -2.73
CA GLY A 11 0.65 -23.26 -3.97
C GLY A 11 0.13 -22.24 -4.99
N SER A 12 -0.84 -21.41 -4.63
CA SER A 12 -1.39 -20.36 -5.50
C SER A 12 -0.55 -19.08 -5.50
N VAL A 13 -0.86 -18.14 -6.39
CA VAL A 13 -0.18 -16.84 -6.49
C VAL A 13 -0.48 -16.00 -5.24
N VAL A 14 0.47 -15.15 -4.85
CA VAL A 14 0.36 -14.19 -3.75
C VAL A 14 0.47 -12.76 -4.25
N ASN A 15 -0.09 -11.81 -3.51
CA ASN A 15 0.03 -10.38 -3.74
C ASN A 15 0.94 -9.77 -2.67
N ALA A 16 1.80 -8.83 -3.05
CA ALA A 16 2.37 -7.88 -2.09
C ALA A 16 1.47 -6.64 -2.03
N TRP A 17 1.18 -6.16 -0.83
CA TRP A 17 0.27 -5.05 -0.61
C TRP A 17 0.86 -4.04 0.38
N ALA A 18 0.41 -2.79 0.26
CA ALA A 18 0.67 -1.71 1.20
C ALA A 18 -0.62 -0.89 1.36
N ASP A 19 -1.00 -0.63 2.61
CA ASP A 19 -2.20 0.11 2.97
C ASP A 19 -1.92 1.61 2.98
N ILE A 20 -2.77 2.36 2.28
CA ILE A 20 -2.63 3.81 2.10
C ILE A 20 -3.71 4.52 2.91
N ASP A 21 -3.29 5.26 3.93
CA ASP A 21 -4.20 6.14 4.67
C ASP A 21 -4.25 7.53 4.02
N ALA A 22 -5.26 7.77 3.20
CA ALA A 22 -5.46 9.07 2.56
C ALA A 22 -6.48 9.93 3.31
N THR A 23 -6.09 11.15 3.68
CA THR A 23 -7.02 12.20 4.11
C THR A 23 -7.49 13.03 2.92
N VAL A 24 -8.81 13.12 2.74
CA VAL A 24 -9.41 13.99 1.72
C VAL A 24 -9.95 15.27 2.37
N ILE A 25 -9.38 16.41 2.01
CA ILE A 25 -9.75 17.74 2.53
C ILE A 25 -10.54 18.49 1.46
N PHE A 26 -11.68 19.05 1.84
CA PHE A 26 -12.47 19.93 0.98
C PHE A 26 -12.45 21.37 1.48
N LYS A 27 -12.29 22.33 0.56
CA LYS A 27 -12.58 23.74 0.85
C LYS A 27 -14.07 24.00 0.81
N ILE A 28 -14.58 24.66 1.84
CA ILE A 28 -15.96 25.15 1.93
C ILE A 28 -15.96 26.62 1.50
N ASN A 29 -16.82 26.99 0.56
CA ASN A 29 -17.00 28.40 0.18
C ASN A 29 -18.00 29.11 1.10
N ASN A 30 -18.12 30.42 0.96
CA ASN A 30 -19.07 31.27 1.70
C ASN A 30 -20.56 30.91 1.48
N HIS A 31 -20.87 30.03 0.52
CA HIS A 31 -22.23 29.53 0.25
C HIS A 31 -22.43 28.10 0.79
N GLY A 32 -21.50 27.57 1.58
CA GLY A 32 -21.59 26.23 2.17
C GLY A 32 -21.36 25.08 1.18
N LYS A 33 -20.82 25.34 -0.01
CA LYS A 33 -20.52 24.30 -1.02
C LYS A 33 -19.06 23.86 -0.96
N LEU A 34 -18.85 22.55 -1.18
CA LEU A 34 -17.53 21.97 -1.37
C LEU A 34 -17.00 22.36 -2.75
N THR A 35 -15.76 22.87 -2.84
CA THR A 35 -15.22 23.43 -4.09
C THR A 35 -13.89 22.84 -4.54
N LYS A 36 -12.94 22.65 -3.63
CA LYS A 36 -11.59 22.13 -3.97
C LYS A 36 -11.25 20.93 -3.10
N ARG A 37 -10.87 19.83 -3.74
CA ARG A 37 -10.36 18.61 -3.10
C ARG A 37 -8.84 18.66 -3.01
N VAL A 38 -8.29 18.41 -1.83
CA VAL A 38 -6.88 18.10 -1.61
C VAL A 38 -6.82 16.71 -0.99
N ILE A 39 -6.16 15.76 -1.65
CA ILE A 39 -5.82 14.47 -1.05
C ILE A 39 -4.46 14.67 -0.41
N LYS A 40 -4.35 14.43 0.90
CA LYS A 40 -3.09 14.33 1.62
C LYS A 40 -2.91 12.87 1.99
N ASN A 41 -1.77 12.27 1.62
CA ASN A 41 -1.43 11.00 2.24
C ASN A 41 -1.07 11.30 3.71
N ALA A 42 -1.63 10.55 4.64
CA ALA A 42 -1.15 10.57 6.01
C ALA A 42 0.03 9.62 6.05
N ASN A 43 1.24 10.17 5.92
CA ASN A 43 2.48 9.41 5.95
C ASN A 43 2.43 8.42 7.12
N GLN A 44 2.20 7.14 6.83
CA GLN A 44 1.93 6.11 7.83
C GLN A 44 3.26 5.78 8.49
N THR A 45 3.41 6.16 9.76
CA THR A 45 4.62 5.82 10.53
C THR A 45 4.65 4.36 10.96
N ASP A 46 3.50 3.66 10.91
CA ASP A 46 3.35 2.25 11.27
C ASP A 46 3.51 1.29 10.07
N GLY A 47 3.67 1.81 8.84
CA GLY A 47 4.12 1.04 7.66
C GLY A 47 3.34 -0.25 7.43
N ARG A 48 2.04 -0.14 7.14
CA ARG A 48 1.18 -1.31 6.93
C ARG A 48 1.40 -1.88 5.53
N CYS A 49 2.21 -2.92 5.45
CA CYS A 49 2.38 -3.71 4.25
C CYS A 49 2.39 -5.21 4.57
N GLY A 50 2.41 -6.03 3.53
CA GLY A 50 2.46 -7.47 3.70
C GLY A 50 2.35 -8.25 2.40
N VAL A 51 2.20 -9.56 2.55
CA VAL A 51 1.96 -10.49 1.46
C VAL A 51 0.75 -11.35 1.79
N GLU A 52 -0.19 -11.49 0.86
CA GLU A 52 -1.40 -12.31 1.04
C GLU A 52 -1.59 -13.31 -0.10
N CYS A 53 -2.20 -14.46 0.20
CA CYS A 53 -2.59 -15.41 -0.84
C CYS A 53 -3.86 -14.96 -1.56
N THR A 54 -3.90 -15.16 -2.88
CA THR A 54 -5.07 -14.87 -3.72
C THR A 54 -6.23 -15.88 -3.57
N LYS A 55 -6.06 -16.96 -2.78
CA LYS A 55 -7.04 -18.05 -2.69
C LYS A 55 -7.37 -18.56 -1.29
N CYS A 56 -6.44 -18.50 -0.33
CA CYS A 56 -6.66 -18.94 1.04
C CYS A 56 -6.31 -17.82 2.01
N ASP A 57 -6.61 -18.02 3.29
CA ASP A 57 -6.46 -17.01 4.35
C ASP A 57 -5.00 -16.82 4.82
N TRP A 58 -4.01 -17.28 4.03
CA TRP A 58 -2.61 -17.09 4.37
C TRP A 58 -2.19 -15.65 4.10
N ILE A 59 -1.67 -14.99 5.14
CA ILE A 59 -1.21 -13.61 5.11
C ILE A 59 0.02 -13.44 6.02
N LEU A 60 0.98 -12.65 5.56
CA LEU A 60 2.11 -12.14 6.34
C LEU A 60 1.99 -10.62 6.40
N TYR A 61 1.93 -10.08 7.61
CA TYR A 61 1.94 -8.64 7.86
C TYR A 61 3.37 -8.13 8.02
N ALA A 62 3.58 -6.81 7.95
CA ALA A 62 4.90 -6.18 8.09
C ALA A 62 5.62 -6.58 9.40
N ASP A 63 4.88 -6.77 10.49
CA ASP A 63 5.41 -7.17 11.79
C ASP A 63 5.48 -8.69 12.01
N SER A 64 5.08 -9.48 11.00
CA SER A 64 5.18 -10.94 11.07
C SER A 64 6.64 -11.42 10.98
N ASP A 65 6.89 -12.63 11.47
CA ASP A 65 8.21 -13.24 11.32
C ASP A 65 8.42 -13.76 9.89
N TYR A 66 9.28 -13.07 9.14
CA TYR A 66 9.67 -13.46 7.78
C TYR A 66 10.83 -14.44 7.73
N SER A 67 11.32 -14.97 8.87
CA SER A 67 12.48 -15.87 8.90
C SER A 67 12.34 -17.09 7.98
N GLU A 68 11.13 -17.61 7.81
CA GLU A 68 10.83 -18.72 6.90
C GLU A 68 10.72 -18.28 5.42
N TYR A 69 10.39 -17.01 5.17
CA TYR A 69 10.12 -16.47 3.84
C TYR A 69 10.73 -15.06 3.61
N PRO A 70 12.06 -14.88 3.74
CA PRO A 70 12.70 -13.56 3.74
C PRO A 70 12.55 -12.81 2.40
N HIS A 71 12.25 -13.52 1.32
CA HIS A 71 12.02 -12.91 0.00
C HIS A 71 10.67 -12.18 -0.08
N PHE A 72 9.70 -12.53 0.76
CA PHE A 72 8.42 -11.80 0.82
C PHE A 72 8.54 -10.49 1.61
N GLU A 73 9.44 -10.42 2.59
CA GLU A 73 9.73 -9.18 3.32
C GLU A 73 10.19 -8.07 2.37
N GLU A 74 11.15 -8.38 1.48
CA GLU A 74 11.65 -7.43 0.50
C GLU A 74 10.55 -6.93 -0.45
N LEU A 75 9.64 -7.81 -0.87
CA LEU A 75 8.52 -7.47 -1.75
C LEU A 75 7.46 -6.61 -1.04
N ALA A 76 7.18 -6.90 0.24
CA ALA A 76 6.29 -6.07 1.07
C ALA A 76 6.89 -4.67 1.27
N CYS A 77 8.20 -4.57 1.52
CA CYS A 77 8.90 -3.29 1.64
C CYS A 77 8.92 -2.50 0.33
N GLN A 78 9.08 -3.17 -0.82
CA GLN A 78 8.98 -2.54 -2.14
C GLN A 78 7.57 -1.99 -2.40
N ALA A 79 6.52 -2.74 -2.03
CA ALA A 79 5.15 -2.26 -2.15
C ALA A 79 4.91 -0.98 -1.34
N LEU A 80 5.46 -0.92 -0.12
CA LEU A 80 5.42 0.28 0.73
C LEU A 80 6.19 1.45 0.12
N ALA A 81 7.39 1.22 -0.42
CA ALA A 81 8.18 2.28 -1.06
C ALA A 81 7.49 2.85 -2.30
N TYR A 82 6.82 2.00 -3.10
CA TYR A 82 6.03 2.45 -4.25
C TYR A 82 4.81 3.29 -3.86
N GLU A 83 4.25 3.09 -2.67
CA GLU A 83 3.24 3.99 -2.13
C GLU A 83 3.76 5.43 -1.99
N GLU A 84 4.94 5.60 -1.38
CA GLU A 84 5.55 6.93 -1.18
C GLU A 84 5.78 7.66 -2.52
N GLU A 85 6.07 6.92 -3.59
CA GLU A 85 6.20 7.50 -4.94
C GLU A 85 4.86 7.98 -5.52
N ILE A 86 3.74 7.30 -5.23
CA ILE A 86 2.39 7.72 -5.65
C ILE A 86 2.03 9.08 -5.03
N GLU A 87 2.43 9.34 -3.79
CA GLU A 87 2.26 10.66 -3.14
C GLU A 87 2.94 11.76 -3.97
N THR A 88 4.18 11.51 -4.37
CA THR A 88 5.00 12.46 -5.13
C THR A 88 4.38 12.79 -6.50
N LEU A 89 3.85 11.79 -7.21
CA LEU A 89 3.22 11.98 -8.52
C LEU A 89 1.87 12.73 -8.43
N SER A 90 1.10 12.52 -7.37
CA SER A 90 -0.20 13.20 -7.15
C SER A 90 -0.04 14.69 -6.78
N ILE A 91 1.12 15.08 -6.25
CA ILE A 91 1.49 16.49 -5.99
C ILE A 91 1.99 17.15 -7.29
N LYS A 92 2.85 16.46 -8.05
CA LYS A 92 3.47 17.01 -9.27
C LYS A 92 2.45 17.31 -10.36
N SER A 93 1.44 16.45 -10.53
CA SER A 93 0.34 16.65 -11.50
C SER A 93 -0.58 17.84 -11.18
N LYS A 94 -0.60 18.36 -9.93
CA LYS A 94 -1.40 19.53 -9.54
C LYS A 94 -0.68 20.87 -9.76
N ASN A 95 0.63 20.86 -10.01
CA ASN A 95 1.44 22.07 -10.25
C ASN A 95 1.72 22.34 -11.74
N SER A 96 1.18 21.51 -12.64
CA SER A 96 1.18 21.75 -14.09
C SER A 96 -0.19 22.25 -14.53
N ASN A 97 -0.49 23.51 -14.24
CA ASN A 97 -1.46 24.35 -14.96
C ASN A 97 -1.28 25.82 -14.58
#